data_AF-A0A1I7RNT5-F1
#
_entry.id   AF-A0A1I7RNT5-F1
#
_cell.length_a   1.000
_cell.length_b   1.000
_cell.length_c   1.000
_cell.angle_alpha   90.00
_cell.angle_beta   90.00
_cell.angle_gamma   90.00
#
_symmetry.space_group_name_H-M   'P 1'
#
loop_
_entity.id
_entity.type
_entity.pdbx_description
1 polymer ?
#
loop_
_entity_poly.entity_id
_entity_poly.type
_entity_poly.pdbx_seq_one_letter_code
_entity_poly.pdbx_strand_id
1 'polypeptide(L)'
;MSAEAKISLNISEWADYKAGDEFPDPKKLVVAFDRPLRTPFGSQEQYVALWYRHGHPIMGRVWSCNGRIAASFSDGDKEFTGKSVGSLQILVRPPKDQSGFAYCWKTFASVAKYDNKDYHPVHINFVTPCILVTPEGYESLGGANIKEEYAQSTVAGNVIRYVGRELENFNVLCRKICHDTMQI
;
A
#
# COMPACT_ATOMS: atom_id res chain seq x y z
N MET A 1 12.22 -39.78 7.73
CA MET A 1 12.31 -38.33 8.02
C MET A 1 11.05 -37.70 7.47
N SER A 2 10.17 -37.21 8.35
CA SER A 2 8.92 -36.54 7.98
C SER A 2 9.27 -35.19 7.37
N ALA A 3 8.82 -34.91 6.15
CA ALA A 3 8.85 -33.55 5.62
C ALA A 3 7.80 -32.74 6.39
N GLU A 4 8.25 -31.82 7.24
CA GLU A 4 7.37 -30.82 7.84
C GLU A 4 6.75 -30.00 6.71
N ALA A 5 5.43 -30.04 6.58
CA ALA A 5 4.71 -29.17 5.68
C ALA A 5 4.93 -27.72 6.13
N LYS A 6 5.78 -26.98 5.41
CA LYS A 6 6.04 -25.56 5.68
C LYS A 6 4.73 -24.80 5.41
N ILE A 7 4.08 -24.31 6.47
CA ILE A 7 2.84 -23.54 6.34
C ILE A 7 3.20 -22.21 5.64
N SER A 8 2.72 -22.04 4.42
CA SER A 8 2.81 -20.78 3.68
C SER A 8 1.93 -19.72 4.35
N LEU A 9 2.50 -18.55 4.62
CA LEU A 9 1.72 -17.36 4.99
C LEU A 9 0.90 -16.91 3.78
N ASN A 10 -0.43 -17.03 3.88
CA ASN A 10 -1.38 -16.61 2.84
C ASN A 10 -2.06 -15.26 3.17
N ILE A 11 -1.63 -14.57 4.22
CA ILE A 11 -2.23 -13.34 4.73
C ILE A 11 -1.18 -12.22 4.72
N SER A 12 -1.61 -11.00 4.41
CA SER A 12 -0.79 -9.81 4.51
C SER A 12 -0.49 -9.48 5.97
N GLU A 13 0.78 -9.37 6.32
CA GLU A 13 1.24 -9.02 7.66
C GLU A 13 1.35 -7.51 7.82
N TRP A 14 0.79 -6.98 8.90
CA TRP A 14 0.78 -5.57 9.25
C TRP A 14 1.44 -5.41 10.62
N ALA A 15 2.50 -4.63 10.69
CA ALA A 15 3.22 -4.37 11.94
C ALA A 15 2.80 -3.03 12.53
N ASP A 16 2.54 -3.01 13.84
CA ASP A 16 2.11 -1.82 14.58
C ASP A 16 3.27 -0.89 14.90
N TYR A 17 3.07 0.41 14.65
CA TYR A 17 4.03 1.48 14.95
C TYR A 17 3.28 2.73 15.42
N LYS A 18 4.03 3.73 15.88
CA LYS A 18 3.53 5.09 16.08
C LYS A 18 4.26 6.07 15.17
N ALA A 19 3.54 7.05 14.65
CA ALA A 19 4.15 8.17 13.95
C ALA A 19 5.19 8.86 14.87
N GLY A 20 6.41 9.05 14.34
CA GLY A 20 7.55 9.58 15.08
C GLY A 20 8.47 8.54 15.73
N ASP A 21 8.10 7.25 15.75
CA ASP A 21 9.00 6.16 16.14
C ASP A 21 10.21 6.09 15.19
N GLU A 22 11.24 5.34 15.58
CA GLU A 22 12.36 5.01 14.70
C GLU A 22 11.86 4.29 13.45
N PHE A 23 12.40 4.66 12.29
CA PHE A 23 11.98 4.06 11.03
C PHE A 23 12.45 2.59 10.98
N PRO A 24 11.55 1.61 10.75
CA PRO A 24 11.91 0.20 10.73
C PRO A 24 12.78 -0.13 9.50
N ASP A 25 13.43 -1.31 9.53
CA ASP A 25 14.26 -1.79 8.41
C ASP A 25 13.46 -1.76 7.09
N PRO A 26 13.82 -0.85 6.15
CA PRO A 26 13.04 -0.65 4.93
C PRO A 26 12.95 -1.91 4.04
N LYS A 27 13.92 -2.82 4.15
CA LYS A 27 13.95 -4.07 3.36
C LYS A 27 12.81 -5.03 3.74
N LYS A 28 12.25 -4.87 4.94
CA LYS A 28 11.13 -5.66 5.45
C LYS A 28 9.78 -5.05 5.13
N LEU A 29 9.72 -3.90 4.46
CA LEU A 29 8.47 -3.19 4.19
C LEU A 29 8.09 -3.27 2.71
N VAL A 30 6.82 -3.01 2.41
CA VAL A 30 6.33 -2.88 1.03
C VAL A 30 6.46 -1.43 0.59
N VAL A 31 7.45 -1.15 -0.27
CA VAL A 31 7.64 0.15 -0.92
C VAL A 31 6.82 0.27 -2.20
N ALA A 32 6.31 1.46 -2.47
CA ALA A 32 5.60 1.81 -3.70
C ALA A 32 6.48 1.55 -4.94
N PHE A 33 5.93 0.90 -5.96
CA PHE A 33 6.62 0.51 -7.20
C PHE A 33 7.99 -0.19 -7.07
N ASP A 34 8.38 -0.66 -5.88
CA ASP A 34 9.74 -1.15 -5.65
C ASP A 34 10.84 -0.10 -5.97
N ARG A 35 10.50 1.21 -5.92
CA ARG A 35 11.40 2.33 -6.20
C ARG A 35 10.95 3.63 -5.53
N PRO A 36 11.82 4.65 -5.45
CA PRO A 36 11.39 6.00 -5.14
C PRO A 36 10.33 6.52 -6.13
N LEU A 37 9.32 7.21 -5.61
CA LEU A 37 8.28 7.88 -6.38
C LEU A 37 8.71 9.29 -6.78
N ARG A 38 8.27 9.74 -7.95
CA ARG A 38 8.47 11.12 -8.40
C ARG A 38 7.42 12.02 -7.76
N THR A 39 7.74 12.63 -6.61
CA THR A 39 6.82 13.57 -5.95
C THR A 39 7.07 15.02 -6.41
N PRO A 40 6.15 15.96 -6.15
CA PRO A 40 6.37 17.39 -6.40
C PRO A 40 7.56 17.97 -5.61
N PHE A 41 8.02 17.28 -4.58
CA PHE A 41 9.14 17.68 -3.71
C PHE A 41 10.44 16.95 -4.03
N GLY A 42 10.46 16.18 -5.13
CA GLY A 42 11.58 15.33 -5.52
C GLY A 42 11.32 13.84 -5.28
N SER A 43 12.37 13.05 -5.46
CA SER A 43 12.33 11.61 -5.33
C SER A 43 12.12 11.18 -3.87
N GLN A 44 11.16 10.30 -3.59
CA GLN A 44 10.88 9.83 -2.23
C GLN A 44 10.43 8.36 -2.21
N GLU A 45 11.04 7.56 -1.34
CA GLU A 45 10.54 6.21 -1.04
C GLU A 45 9.33 6.29 -0.11
N GLN A 46 8.20 5.74 -0.56
CA GLN A 46 6.95 5.72 0.19
C GLN A 46 6.52 4.27 0.43
N TYR A 47 6.12 3.95 1.65
CA TYR A 47 5.76 2.60 2.07
C TYR A 47 4.29 2.53 2.46
N VAL A 48 3.67 1.38 2.20
CA VAL A 48 2.25 1.15 2.42
C VAL A 48 1.93 1.16 3.90
N ALA A 49 0.97 2.00 4.29
CA ALA A 49 0.51 2.11 5.65
C ALA A 49 -1.01 2.12 5.76
N LEU A 50 -1.50 1.68 6.91
CA LEU A 50 -2.90 1.60 7.28
C LEU A 50 -3.10 2.37 8.59
N TRP A 51 -4.17 3.16 8.63
CA TRP A 51 -4.62 3.87 9.81
C TRP A 51 -6.11 3.67 10.00
N TYR A 52 -6.60 3.82 11.23
CA TYR A 52 -8.03 3.76 11.52
C TYR A 52 -8.48 5.08 12.12
N ARG A 53 -9.56 5.63 11.56
CA ARG A 53 -10.21 6.83 12.09
C ARG A 53 -11.71 6.63 12.14
N HIS A 54 -12.31 6.85 13.31
CA HIS A 54 -13.74 6.63 13.55
C HIS A 54 -14.23 5.25 13.07
N GLY A 55 -13.42 4.20 13.28
CA GLY A 55 -13.73 2.81 12.89
C GLY A 55 -13.51 2.49 11.40
N HIS A 56 -13.08 3.45 10.57
CA HIS A 56 -12.87 3.24 9.15
C HIS A 56 -11.38 3.03 8.82
N PRO A 57 -11.04 2.00 8.04
CA PRO A 57 -9.67 1.81 7.56
C PRO A 57 -9.32 2.84 6.49
N ILE A 58 -8.14 3.44 6.60
CA ILE A 58 -7.61 4.44 5.70
C ILE A 58 -6.22 3.99 5.26
N MET A 59 -6.06 3.74 3.97
CA MET A 59 -4.76 3.48 3.36
C MET A 59 -4.04 4.80 3.13
N GLY A 60 -2.75 4.81 3.39
CA GLY A 60 -1.90 5.98 3.22
C GLY A 60 -0.45 5.57 3.04
N ARG A 61 0.44 6.49 3.42
CA ARG A 61 1.88 6.29 3.23
C ARG A 61 2.67 6.67 4.47
N VAL A 62 3.82 6.03 4.59
CA VAL A 62 4.90 6.45 5.48
C VAL A 62 6.20 6.60 4.71
N TRP A 63 7.12 7.40 5.24
CA TRP A 63 8.47 7.55 4.73
C TRP A 63 9.43 7.87 5.89
N SER A 64 10.73 7.64 5.67
CA SER A 64 11.75 8.03 6.64
C SER A 64 12.00 9.53 6.55
N CYS A 65 11.76 10.23 7.65
CA CYS A 65 12.11 11.64 7.81
C CYS A 65 13.07 11.77 8.98
N ASN A 66 14.35 12.03 8.69
CA ASN A 66 15.42 12.06 9.70
C ASN A 66 15.48 10.79 10.57
N GLY A 67 15.31 9.61 9.94
CA GLY A 67 15.34 8.31 10.62
C GLY A 67 14.07 7.99 11.42
N ARG A 68 13.02 8.82 11.33
CA ARG A 68 11.75 8.60 12.03
C ARG A 68 10.60 8.41 11.06
N ILE A 69 9.56 7.73 11.53
CA ILE A 69 8.31 7.52 10.78
C ILE A 69 7.58 8.85 10.62
N ALA A 70 7.62 9.40 9.42
CA ALA A 70 6.64 10.38 8.97
C ALA A 70 5.51 9.64 8.25
N ALA A 71 4.29 10.14 8.41
CA ALA A 71 3.10 9.50 7.88
C ALA A 71 2.14 10.53 7.31
N SER A 72 1.36 10.13 6.31
CA SER A 72 0.27 10.94 5.80
C SER A 72 -0.92 10.11 5.32
N PHE A 73 -2.11 10.52 5.75
CA PHE A 73 -3.40 9.91 5.46
C PHE A 73 -4.44 10.99 5.12
N SER A 74 -5.44 10.66 4.31
CA SER A 74 -6.59 11.54 4.03
C SER A 74 -7.89 10.97 4.58
N ASP A 75 -8.68 11.82 5.22
CA ASP A 75 -10.07 11.52 5.59
C ASP A 75 -10.95 12.74 5.27
N GLY A 76 -11.89 12.56 4.33
CA GLY A 76 -12.56 13.67 3.66
C GLY A 76 -11.55 14.58 2.97
N ASP A 77 -11.72 15.90 3.13
CA ASP A 77 -10.84 16.92 2.53
C ASP A 77 -9.65 17.31 3.41
N LYS A 78 -9.31 16.49 4.41
CA LYS A 78 -8.23 16.80 5.36
C LYS A 78 -7.09 15.79 5.29
N GLU A 79 -5.87 16.31 5.27
CA GLU A 79 -4.66 15.55 5.50
C GLU A 79 -4.36 15.42 7.00
N PHE A 80 -3.94 14.22 7.42
CA PHE A 80 -3.50 13.91 8.78
C PHE A 80 -2.03 13.47 8.76
N THR A 81 -1.18 14.15 9.52
CA THR A 81 0.25 13.89 9.63
C THR A 81 0.76 14.01 11.07
N GLY A 82 1.94 13.47 11.33
CA GLY A 82 2.64 13.63 12.61
C GLY A 82 1.82 13.11 13.80
N LYS A 83 1.72 13.90 14.86
CA LYS A 83 1.09 13.49 16.13
C LYS A 83 -0.41 13.18 16.00
N SER A 84 -1.12 13.72 15.00
CA SER A 84 -2.56 13.46 14.84
C SER A 84 -2.87 12.05 14.33
N VAL A 85 -1.88 11.38 13.73
CA VAL A 85 -1.99 9.98 13.31
C VAL A 85 -1.90 9.05 14.51
N GLY A 86 -0.92 9.27 15.39
CA GLY A 86 -0.68 8.39 16.54
C GLY A 86 -0.26 6.99 16.08
N SER A 87 -1.01 5.96 16.49
CA SER A 87 -0.76 4.56 16.10
C SER A 87 -1.18 4.30 14.65
N LEU A 88 -0.37 3.55 13.92
CA LEU A 88 -0.60 3.13 12.54
C LEU A 88 -0.02 1.72 12.33
N GLN A 89 -0.32 1.13 11.19
CA GLN A 89 0.24 -0.13 10.75
C GLN A 89 1.01 0.03 9.44
N ILE A 90 2.17 -0.61 9.32
CA ILE A 90 2.96 -0.61 8.07
C ILE A 90 2.95 -2.03 7.50
N LEU A 91 2.74 -2.14 6.19
CA LEU A 91 2.68 -3.43 5.50
C LEU A 91 4.06 -4.07 5.42
N VAL A 92 4.17 -5.28 5.97
CA VAL A 92 5.40 -6.08 5.98
C VAL A 92 5.51 -6.88 4.69
N ARG A 93 6.73 -6.91 4.14
CA ARG A 93 7.13 -7.76 3.03
C ARG A 93 7.59 -9.10 3.61
N PRO A 94 6.84 -10.19 3.40
CA PRO A 94 7.30 -11.49 3.88
C PRO A 94 8.56 -11.94 3.14
N PRO A 95 9.46 -12.72 3.79
CA PRO A 95 10.58 -13.36 3.12
C PRO A 95 10.10 -14.24 1.96
N LYS A 96 10.80 -14.18 0.82
CA LYS A 96 10.41 -14.88 -0.42
C LYS A 96 10.26 -16.40 -0.25
N ASP A 97 10.98 -16.99 0.69
CA ASP A 97 10.98 -18.43 0.98
C ASP A 97 9.87 -18.87 1.97
N GLN A 98 9.05 -17.92 2.45
CA GLN A 98 8.05 -18.16 3.51
C GLN A 98 6.63 -17.73 3.13
N SER A 99 6.45 -17.05 1.99
CA SER A 99 5.12 -16.62 1.49
C SER A 99 4.71 -17.35 0.21
N GLY A 100 3.49 -17.88 0.19
CA GLY A 100 2.85 -18.44 -1.00
C GLY A 100 2.31 -17.38 -1.97
N PHE A 101 2.69 -16.12 -1.78
CA PHE A 101 2.38 -15.03 -2.69
C PHE A 101 3.54 -14.04 -2.78
N ALA A 102 3.55 -13.26 -3.85
CA ALA A 102 4.41 -12.09 -4.00
C ALA A 102 3.55 -10.83 -4.17
N TYR A 103 3.98 -9.72 -3.59
CA TYR A 103 3.36 -8.43 -3.87
C TYR A 103 3.73 -7.94 -5.27
N CYS A 104 2.78 -7.32 -5.95
CA CYS A 104 3.00 -6.64 -7.22
C CYS A 104 1.99 -5.50 -7.40
N TRP A 105 2.37 -4.49 -8.17
CA TRP A 105 1.52 -3.37 -8.52
C TRP A 105 0.82 -3.65 -9.85
N LYS A 106 -0.50 -3.43 -9.91
CA LYS A 106 -1.32 -3.64 -11.10
C LYS A 106 -2.21 -2.42 -11.33
N THR A 107 -2.48 -2.10 -12.59
CA THR A 107 -3.39 -1.00 -12.90
C THR A 107 -4.80 -1.31 -12.41
N PHE A 108 -5.52 -0.31 -11.92
CA PHE A 108 -6.89 -0.45 -11.43
C PHE A 108 -7.79 -1.10 -12.51
N ALA A 109 -7.64 -0.68 -13.77
CA ALA A 109 -8.36 -1.25 -14.90
C ALA A 109 -8.07 -2.75 -15.12
N SER A 110 -6.84 -3.20 -14.89
CA SER A 110 -6.48 -4.63 -15.04
C SER A 110 -7.09 -5.49 -13.95
N VAL A 111 -7.20 -4.96 -12.74
CA VAL A 111 -7.80 -5.66 -11.59
C VAL A 111 -9.32 -5.72 -11.72
N ALA A 112 -9.96 -4.63 -12.17
CA ALA A 112 -11.41 -4.56 -12.33
C ALA A 112 -11.96 -5.53 -13.39
N LYS A 113 -11.13 -5.92 -14.38
CA LYS A 113 -11.55 -6.82 -15.47
C LYS A 113 -11.68 -8.29 -15.06
N TYR A 114 -11.29 -8.69 -13.84
CA TYR A 114 -11.35 -10.08 -13.34
C TYR A 114 -10.70 -11.16 -14.24
N ASP A 115 -9.97 -10.78 -15.30
CA ASP A 115 -9.44 -11.68 -16.32
C ASP A 115 -8.30 -12.58 -15.82
N ASN A 116 -7.74 -12.30 -14.63
CA ASN A 116 -6.64 -13.06 -14.09
C ASN A 116 -6.85 -13.38 -12.60
N LYS A 117 -7.31 -14.62 -12.34
CA LYS A 117 -7.60 -15.15 -11.00
C LYS A 117 -6.38 -15.21 -10.08
N ASP A 118 -5.17 -14.99 -10.60
CA ASP A 118 -3.94 -15.11 -9.81
C ASP A 118 -3.62 -13.84 -9.00
N TYR A 119 -4.28 -12.71 -9.29
CA TYR A 119 -4.02 -11.43 -8.66
C TYR A 119 -5.19 -11.00 -7.76
N HIS A 120 -4.90 -10.84 -6.48
CA HIS A 120 -5.86 -10.41 -5.48
C HIS A 120 -5.40 -9.09 -4.85
N PRO A 121 -6.17 -8.00 -4.97
CA PRO A 121 -5.85 -6.75 -4.27
C PRO A 121 -5.58 -6.98 -2.79
N VAL A 122 -4.59 -6.28 -2.25
CA VAL A 122 -4.45 -6.12 -0.80
C VAL A 122 -5.54 -5.15 -0.38
N HIS A 123 -6.46 -5.58 0.48
CA HIS A 123 -7.54 -4.73 0.92
C HIS A 123 -7.90 -4.97 2.38
N ILE A 124 -8.44 -3.93 3.00
CA ILE A 124 -9.15 -4.02 4.28
C ILE A 124 -10.53 -3.45 4.02
N ASN A 125 -11.57 -4.27 4.21
CA ASN A 125 -12.92 -3.92 3.74
C ASN A 125 -12.90 -3.55 2.24
N PHE A 126 -13.33 -2.35 1.85
CA PHE A 126 -13.33 -1.90 0.44
C PHE A 126 -12.12 -1.04 0.06
N VAL A 127 -11.18 -0.78 0.99
CA VAL A 127 -10.03 0.08 0.71
C VAL A 127 -8.77 -0.72 0.38
N THR A 128 -8.01 -0.26 -0.61
CA THR A 128 -6.77 -0.88 -1.09
C THR A 128 -5.65 0.17 -1.24
N PRO A 129 -4.37 -0.17 -0.98
CA PRO A 129 -3.26 0.74 -1.26
C PRO A 129 -3.22 1.08 -2.76
N CYS A 130 -3.09 2.36 -3.07
CA CYS A 130 -3.14 2.85 -4.45
C CYS A 130 -2.07 3.92 -4.68
N ILE A 131 -1.31 3.80 -5.76
CA ILE A 131 -0.40 4.83 -6.26
C ILE A 131 -1.15 5.64 -7.29
N LEU A 132 -1.40 6.90 -6.96
CA LEU A 132 -2.00 7.89 -7.83
C LEU A 132 -0.91 8.52 -8.69
N VAL A 133 -1.25 8.85 -9.94
CA VAL A 133 -0.36 9.55 -10.88
C VAL A 133 -1.09 10.78 -11.40
N THR A 134 -0.57 11.97 -11.13
CA THR A 134 -1.17 13.23 -11.61
C THR A 134 -0.89 13.42 -13.12
N PRO A 135 -1.63 14.31 -13.82
CA PRO A 135 -1.35 14.63 -15.23
C PRO A 135 0.08 15.11 -15.50
N GLU A 136 0.73 15.75 -14.53
CA GLU A 136 2.13 16.20 -14.60
C GLU A 136 3.14 15.06 -14.42
N GLY A 137 2.65 13.84 -14.15
CA GLY A 137 3.44 12.64 -13.89
C GLY A 137 4.02 12.59 -12.48
N TYR A 138 3.41 13.31 -11.52
CA TYR A 138 3.76 13.15 -10.11
C TYR A 138 3.04 11.95 -9.51
N GLU A 139 3.72 11.27 -8.61
CA GLU A 139 3.27 10.02 -8.00
C GLU A 139 3.07 10.21 -6.50
N SER A 140 1.98 9.66 -5.97
CA SER A 140 1.73 9.68 -4.53
C SER A 140 1.01 8.41 -4.08
N LEU A 141 1.53 7.76 -3.04
CA LEU A 141 0.90 6.61 -2.42
C LEU A 141 -0.23 7.07 -1.48
N GLY A 142 -1.38 6.43 -1.61
CA GLY A 142 -2.57 6.65 -0.82
C GLY A 142 -3.47 5.41 -0.84
N GLY A 143 -4.77 5.64 -0.96
CA GLY A 143 -5.77 4.58 -0.95
C GLY A 143 -6.81 4.73 -2.06
N ALA A 144 -7.33 3.61 -2.53
CA ALA A 144 -8.55 3.58 -3.33
C ALA A 144 -9.66 2.83 -2.61
N ASN A 145 -10.89 3.28 -2.76
CA ASN A 145 -12.09 2.55 -2.37
C ASN A 145 -12.70 1.91 -3.62
N ILE A 146 -12.68 0.58 -3.67
CA ILE A 146 -13.10 -0.18 -4.85
C ILE A 146 -14.63 -0.18 -4.99
N LYS A 147 -15.37 -0.06 -3.88
CA LYS A 147 -16.84 -0.05 -3.89
C LYS A 147 -17.41 1.29 -4.33
N GLU A 148 -16.78 2.38 -3.90
CA GLU A 148 -17.22 3.75 -4.21
C GLU A 148 -16.43 4.38 -5.37
N GLU A 149 -15.53 3.62 -6.00
CA GLU A 149 -14.76 3.99 -7.20
C GLU A 149 -14.05 5.34 -7.12
N TYR A 150 -13.32 5.55 -6.02
CA TYR A 150 -12.44 6.71 -5.86
C TYR A 150 -11.05 6.32 -5.39
N ALA A 151 -10.06 7.14 -5.73
CA ALA A 151 -8.71 7.06 -5.20
C ALA A 151 -8.29 8.42 -4.64
N GLN A 152 -7.58 8.40 -3.53
CA GLN A 152 -7.12 9.61 -2.88
C GLN A 152 -5.74 9.45 -2.25
N SER A 153 -5.02 10.56 -2.21
CA SER A 153 -3.76 10.73 -1.49
C SER A 153 -3.68 12.18 -1.03
N THR A 154 -2.53 12.57 -0.50
CA THR A 154 -2.31 13.89 0.08
C THR A 154 -0.99 14.47 -0.40
N VAL A 155 -0.97 15.75 -0.71
CA VAL A 155 0.24 16.47 -1.11
C VAL A 155 0.17 17.88 -0.51
N ALA A 156 1.18 18.23 0.30
CA ALA A 156 1.35 19.60 0.80
C ALA A 156 0.17 20.17 1.63
N GLY A 157 -0.51 19.37 2.46
CA GLY A 157 -1.70 19.81 3.19
C GLY A 157 -3.02 19.55 2.46
N ASN A 158 -2.97 19.22 1.16
CA ASN A 158 -4.16 19.08 0.33
C ASN A 158 -4.46 17.62 0.04
N VAL A 159 -5.74 17.26 0.05
CA VAL A 159 -6.22 15.97 -0.43
C VAL A 159 -6.38 16.06 -1.95
N ILE A 160 -5.77 15.11 -2.66
CA ILE A 160 -6.02 14.87 -4.07
C ILE A 160 -6.95 13.67 -4.18
N ARG A 161 -8.06 13.82 -4.90
CA ARG A 161 -9.08 12.78 -5.06
C ARG A 161 -9.51 12.71 -6.52
N TYR A 162 -9.57 11.48 -7.01
CA TYR A 162 -10.01 11.14 -8.36
C TYR A 162 -11.16 10.14 -8.28
N VAL A 163 -12.02 10.13 -9.28
CA VAL A 163 -13.21 9.26 -9.34
C VAL A 163 -13.39 8.66 -10.74
N GLY A 164 -14.05 7.49 -10.81
CA GLY A 164 -14.41 6.86 -12.08
C GLY A 164 -13.20 6.55 -12.97
N ARG A 165 -13.26 6.96 -14.25
CA ARG A 165 -12.26 6.57 -15.28
C ARG A 165 -10.85 7.08 -15.01
N GLU A 166 -10.69 8.10 -14.18
CA GLU A 166 -9.36 8.63 -13.83
C GLU A 166 -8.52 7.60 -13.06
N LEU A 167 -9.17 6.62 -12.40
CA LEU A 167 -8.48 5.56 -11.68
C LEU A 167 -7.82 4.53 -12.58
N GLU A 168 -8.22 4.42 -13.86
CA GLU A 168 -7.83 3.29 -14.73
C GLU A 168 -6.31 3.06 -14.80
N ASN A 169 -5.54 4.15 -14.79
CA ASN A 169 -4.08 4.15 -14.88
C ASN A 169 -3.36 4.13 -13.52
N PHE A 170 -4.11 4.26 -12.41
CA PHE A 170 -3.53 4.15 -11.07
C PHE A 170 -3.21 2.71 -10.75
N ASN A 171 -2.25 2.51 -9.85
CA ASN A 171 -1.76 1.18 -9.52
C ASN A 171 -2.18 0.78 -8.13
N VAL A 172 -2.90 -0.33 -8.01
CA VAL A 172 -3.26 -0.94 -6.74
C VAL A 172 -2.28 -2.05 -6.40
N LEU A 173 -2.08 -2.25 -5.10
CA LEU A 173 -1.25 -3.35 -4.62
C LEU A 173 -2.02 -4.66 -4.68
N CYS A 174 -1.44 -5.67 -5.33
CA CYS A 174 -1.98 -7.03 -5.41
C CYS A 174 -1.02 -8.04 -4.79
N ARG A 175 -1.58 -9.12 -4.27
CA ARG A 175 -0.91 -10.40 -4.02
C ARG A 175 -1.07 -11.25 -5.26
N LYS A 176 0.04 -11.72 -5.83
CA LYS A 176 0.07 -12.75 -6.84
C LYS A 176 0.34 -14.09 -6.18
N ILE A 177 -0.56 -15.05 -6.32
CA ILE A 177 -0.34 -16.41 -5.78
C ILE A 177 0.85 -17.04 -6.49
N CYS A 178 1.81 -17.54 -5.71
CA CYS A 178 2.89 -18.37 -6.22
C CYS A 178 2.37 -19.81 -6.25
N HIS A 179 2.09 -20.35 -7.43
CA HIS A 179 1.85 -21.79 -7.54
C HIS A 179 3.17 -22.50 -7.24
N ASP A 180 3.18 -23.34 -6.21
CA ASP A 180 4.25 -24.32 -6.04
C ASP A 180 4.29 -25.15 -7.33
N THR A 181 5.31 -24.93 -8.16
CA THR A 181 5.77 -26.01 -9.03
C THR A 181 6.22 -27.11 -8.09
N MET A 182 5.34 -28.07 -7.82
CA MET A 182 5.75 -29.40 -7.41
C MET A 182 6.72 -29.89 -8.48
N GLN A 183 8.02 -29.73 -8.23
CA GLN A 183 9.02 -30.47 -8.98
C GLN A 183 8.79 -31.93 -8.61
N ILE A 184 8.32 -32.67 -9.62
CA ILE A 184 8.16 -34.13 -9.63
C ILE A 184 9.55 -34.76 -9.50
#